data_AF-G4TUD2-F1
#
_entry.id   AF-G4TUD2-F1
#
_cell.length_a   1.000
_cell.length_b   1.000
_cell.length_c   1.000
_cell.angle_alpha   90.00
_cell.angle_beta   90.00
_cell.angle_gamma   90.00
#
_symmetry.space_group_name_H-M   'P 1'
#
loop_
_entity.id
_entity.type
_entity.pdbx_description
1 polymer ?
#
loop_
_entity_poly.entity_id
_entity_poly.type
_entity_poly.pdbx_seq_one_letter_code
_entity_poly.pdbx_strand_id
1 'polypeptide(L)'
;MNLDSQPSAYVLSTPLGPGFSSECITIAAKRGSILVIIADRWDSETDSHFEWKIHFDRDADMTKIQANFNQGLLKVTVPRIRTY
;
A
#
# COMPACT_ATOMS: atom_id res chain seq x y z
N MET A 1 3.69 7.03 6.84
CA MET A 1 3.49 5.60 6.51
C MET A 1 3.97 4.74 7.67
N ASN A 2 3.16 3.78 8.09
CA ASN A 2 3.49 2.77 9.10
C ASN A 2 3.39 1.38 8.47
N LEU A 3 4.41 0.54 8.68
CA LEU A 3 4.45 -0.85 8.23
C LEU A 3 4.53 -1.75 9.45
N ASP A 4 3.49 -2.54 9.67
CA ASP A 4 3.44 -3.57 10.70
C ASP A 4 3.64 -4.95 10.06
N SER A 5 4.48 -5.76 10.68
CA SER A 5 4.89 -7.05 10.16
C SER A 5 4.41 -8.15 11.09
N GLN A 6 3.28 -8.75 10.74
CA GLN A 6 2.63 -9.79 11.53
C GLN A 6 2.98 -11.18 10.96
N PRO A 7 2.88 -12.25 11.76
CA PRO A 7 3.15 -13.62 11.28
C PRO A 7 2.26 -14.06 10.10
N SER A 8 1.06 -13.50 9.97
CA SER A 8 0.10 -13.82 8.91
C SER A 8 0.09 -12.84 7.73
N ALA A 9 0.60 -11.63 7.91
CA ALA A 9 0.53 -10.58 6.90
C ALA A 9 1.46 -9.40 7.21
N TYR A 10 1.84 -8.66 6.18
CA TYR A 10 2.31 -7.28 6.31
C TYR A 10 1.11 -6.34 6.20
N VAL A 11 0.99 -5.41 7.14
CA VAL A 11 -0.07 -4.40 7.17
C VAL A 11 0.55 -3.03 7.05
N LEU A 12 0.24 -2.36 5.94
CA LEU A 12 0.63 -0.99 5.68
C LEU A 12 -0.53 -0.05 5.99
N SER A 13 -0.26 1.02 6.73
CA SER A 13 -1.22 2.10 6.95
C SER A 13 -0.57 3.45 6.66
N THR A 14 -1.15 4.26 5.79
CA THR A 14 -0.64 5.59 5.47
C THR A 14 -1.77 6.62 5.38
N PRO A 15 -1.72 7.70 6.17
CA PRO A 15 -2.64 8.81 6.02
C PRO A 15 -2.25 9.62 4.78
N LEU A 16 -3.17 9.70 3.82
CA LEU A 16 -3.07 10.57 2.64
C LEU A 16 -3.74 11.93 2.90
N GLY A 17 -4.57 12.00 3.94
CA GLY A 17 -5.31 13.21 4.29
C GLY A 17 -6.61 13.37 3.51
N PRO A 18 -7.42 14.39 3.84
CA PRO A 18 -8.68 14.67 3.17
C PRO A 18 -8.43 15.16 1.74
N GLY A 19 -9.25 14.69 0.80
CA GLY A 19 -9.19 15.10 -0.62
C GLY A 19 -8.60 14.06 -1.57
N PHE A 20 -7.93 13.01 -1.06
CA PHE A 20 -7.61 11.86 -1.90
C PHE A 20 -8.85 11.01 -2.16
N SER A 21 -8.99 10.56 -3.41
CA SER A 21 -9.94 9.53 -3.83
C SER A 21 -9.20 8.25 -4.17
N SER A 22 -9.87 7.10 -4.11
CA SER A 22 -9.32 5.82 -4.58
C SER A 22 -8.86 5.88 -6.04
N GLU A 23 -9.53 6.68 -6.88
CA GLU A 23 -9.20 6.86 -8.29
C GLU A 23 -7.82 7.48 -8.51
N CYS A 24 -7.30 8.19 -7.51
CA CYS A 24 -5.99 8.84 -7.54
C CYS A 24 -4.87 7.93 -6.98
N ILE A 25 -5.18 6.69 -6.60
CA ILE A 25 -4.26 5.78 -5.92
C ILE A 25 -4.00 4.57 -6.81
N THR A 26 -2.74 4.39 -7.20
CA THR A 26 -2.25 3.23 -7.93
C THR A 26 -1.47 2.33 -7.00
N ILE A 27 -1.81 1.04 -6.98
CA ILE A 27 -1.09 0.00 -6.24
C ILE A 27 -0.65 -1.07 -7.23
N ALA A 28 0.66 -1.32 -7.29
CA ALA A 28 1.25 -2.26 -8.22
C ALA A 28 2.19 -3.24 -7.50
N ALA A 29 1.94 -4.54 -7.70
CA ALA A 29 2.88 -5.59 -7.37
C ALA A 29 3.89 -5.74 -8.51
N LYS A 30 5.19 -5.66 -8.21
CA LYS A 30 6.29 -5.87 -9.16
C LYS A 30 7.07 -7.13 -8.80
N ARG A 31 7.81 -7.65 -9.79
CA ARG A 31 8.70 -8.81 -9.63
C ARG A 31 9.68 -8.59 -8.47
N GLY A 32 9.90 -9.63 -7.66
CA GLY A 32 10.80 -9.58 -6.51
C GLY A 32 10.15 -9.13 -5.20
N SER A 33 8.85 -9.41 -5.02
CA SER A 33 8.09 -9.04 -3.81
C SER A 33 8.09 -7.55 -3.50
N ILE A 34 7.99 -6.73 -4.56
CA ILE A 34 7.99 -5.27 -4.44
C ILE A 34 6.57 -4.75 -4.58
N LEU A 35 6.12 -3.95 -3.63
CA LEU A 35 4.86 -3.21 -3.72
C LEU A 35 5.16 -1.74 -3.96
N VAL A 36 4.57 -1.19 -5.01
CA VAL A 36 4.63 0.24 -5.33
C VAL A 36 3.25 0.83 -5.09
N ILE A 37 3.20 1.91 -4.34
CA ILE A 37 1.98 2.67 -4.06
C ILE A 37 2.26 4.10 -4.51
N ILE A 38 1.45 4.60 -5.42
CA ILE A 38 1.50 5.98 -5.89
C ILE A 38 0.13 6.59 -5.60
N ALA A 39 0.09 7.71 -4.90
CA ALA A 39 -1.09 8.52 -4.74
C ALA A 39 -0.81 9.88 -5.37
N ASP A 40 -1.54 10.22 -6.44
CA ASP A 40 -1.33 11.44 -7.20
C ASP A 40 -2.65 12.15 -7.44
N ARG A 41 -2.80 13.35 -6.87
CA ARG A 41 -3.99 14.19 -7.02
C ARG A 41 -3.62 15.43 -7.83
N TRP A 42 -4.44 15.73 -8.82
CA TRP A 42 -4.20 16.83 -9.75
C TRP A 42 -4.81 18.15 -9.28
N ASP A 43 -5.66 18.12 -8.25
CA ASP A 43 -6.52 19.23 -7.81
C ASP A 43 -5.88 20.13 -6.72
N SER A 44 -4.69 19.79 -6.23
CA SER A 44 -4.01 20.51 -5.15
C SER A 44 -2.57 20.82 -5.55
N GLU A 45 -2.06 22.00 -5.18
CA GLU A 45 -0.65 22.39 -5.39
C GLU A 45 0.27 21.93 -4.25
N THR A 46 -0.30 21.46 -3.13
CA THR A 46 0.46 21.03 -1.93
C THR A 46 0.10 19.60 -1.55
N ASP A 47 1.11 18.80 -1.18
CA ASP A 47 1.00 17.39 -0.77
C ASP A 47 0.20 16.52 -1.76
N SER A 48 0.44 16.77 -3.04
CA SER A 48 -0.35 16.22 -4.15
C SER A 48 0.16 14.87 -4.64
N HIS A 49 1.40 14.52 -4.32
CA HIS A 49 2.06 13.32 -4.82
C HIS A 49 2.76 12.58 -3.69
N PHE A 50 2.42 11.30 -3.55
CA PHE A 50 3.10 10.38 -2.65
C PHE A 50 3.50 9.13 -3.41
N GLU A 51 4.73 8.68 -3.19
CA GLU A 51 5.22 7.42 -3.70
C GLU A 51 5.86 6.61 -2.57
N TRP A 52 5.47 5.34 -2.46
CA TRP A 52 6.11 4.37 -1.60
C TRP A 52 6.49 3.12 -2.38
N LYS A 53 7.72 2.67 -2.16
CA LYS A 53 8.23 1.40 -2.68
C LYS A 53 8.65 0.53 -1.51
N ILE A 54 7.95 -0.58 -1.33
CA ILE A 54 8.16 -1.51 -0.23
C ILE A 54 8.72 -2.81 -0.78
N HIS A 55 9.78 -3.29 -0.16
CA HIS A 55 10.36 -4.61 -0.43
C HIS A 55 9.91 -5.56 0.68
N PHE A 56 9.22 -6.64 0.31
CA PHE A 56 8.85 -7.69 1.24
C PHE A 56 9.80 -8.88 1.14
N ASP A 57 9.78 -9.73 2.16
CA ASP A 57 10.48 -11.01 2.11
C ASP A 57 9.78 -11.98 1.16
N ARG A 58 10.41 -13.14 0.95
CA ARG A 58 9.93 -14.17 0.01
C ARG A 58 8.62 -14.82 0.43
N ASP A 59 8.23 -14.66 1.69
CA ASP A 59 6.98 -15.17 2.22
C ASP A 59 5.79 -14.25 1.91
N ALA A 60 5.97 -13.08 1.29
CA ALA A 60 4.83 -12.24 0.89
C ALA A 60 4.03 -12.84 -0.27
N ASP A 61 2.74 -13.07 -0.05
CA ASP A 61 1.77 -13.45 -1.09
C ASP A 61 1.30 -12.20 -1.84
N MET A 62 2.08 -11.84 -2.86
CA MET A 62 1.80 -10.70 -3.73
C MET A 62 0.57 -10.90 -4.63
N THR A 63 -0.06 -12.08 -4.63
CA THR A 63 -1.26 -12.37 -5.43
C THR A 63 -2.56 -12.05 -4.70
N LYS A 64 -2.50 -11.88 -3.38
CA LYS A 64 -3.67 -11.67 -2.50
C LYS A 64 -3.62 -10.33 -1.78
N ILE A 65 -3.00 -9.33 -2.40
CA ILE A 65 -2.92 -7.98 -1.85
C ILE A 65 -4.32 -7.39 -1.76
N GLN A 66 -4.65 -6.84 -0.60
CA GLN A 66 -5.91 -6.16 -0.36
C GLN A 66 -5.63 -4.71 -0.02
N ALA A 67 -6.31 -3.79 -0.70
CA ALA A 67 -6.24 -2.37 -0.41
C ALA A 67 -7.62 -1.88 0.03
N ASN A 68 -7.64 -1.11 1.11
CA ASN A 68 -8.81 -0.40 1.57
C ASN A 68 -8.44 1.06 1.80
N PHE A 69 -9.17 1.96 1.17
CA PHE A 69 -9.03 3.38 1.39
C PHE A 69 -10.31 3.91 1.99
N ASN A 70 -10.21 4.52 3.18
CA ASN A 70 -11.36 5.06 3.88
C ASN A 70 -10.98 6.36 4.59
N GLN A 71 -11.75 7.42 4.37
CA GLN A 71 -11.60 8.72 5.04
C GLN A 71 -10.16 9.27 5.05
N GLY A 72 -9.42 9.13 3.94
CA GLY A 72 -8.05 9.63 3.86
C GLY A 72 -6.99 8.71 4.46
N LEU A 73 -7.35 7.51 4.92
CA LEU A 73 -6.43 6.48 5.38
C LEU A 73 -6.38 5.35 4.36
N LEU A 74 -5.20 5.11 3.79
CA LEU A 74 -4.93 3.95 2.95
C LEU A 74 -4.37 2.83 3.81
N LYS A 75 -5.04 1.68 3.81
CA LYS A 75 -4.59 0.44 4.43
C LYS A 75 -4.35 -0.62 3.35
N VAL A 76 -3.13 -1.14 3.28
CA VAL A 76 -2.77 -2.25 2.37
C VAL A 76 -2.35 -3.45 3.18
N THR A 77 -2.95 -4.60 2.93
CA THR A 77 -2.62 -5.87 3.59
C THR A 77 -2.03 -6.82 2.56
N VAL A 78 -0.84 -7.32 2.83
CA VAL A 78 -0.13 -8.33 2.02
C VAL A 78 -0.02 -9.60 2.86
N PRO A 79 -0.79 -10.65 2.57
CA PRO A 79 -0.71 -11.90 3.32
C PRO A 79 0.68 -12.52 3.25
N ARG A 80 1.05 -13.29 4.27
CA ARG A 80 2.23 -14.15 4.23
C ARG A 80 1.84 -15.58 3.87
N ILE A 81 2.56 -16.18 2.95
CA ILE A 81 2.48 -17.59 2.58
C ILE A 81 2.97 -18.37 3.80
N ARG A 82 2.06 -19.08 4.47
CA ARG A 82 2.46 -20.04 5.51
C ARG A 82 3.17 -21.21 4.82
N THR A 83 4.47 -21.31 5.02
CA THR A 83 5.22 -22.53 4.72
C THR A 83 4.79 -23.59 5.75
N TYR A 84 4.10 -24.63 5.28
CA TYR A 84 3.82 -25.84 6.06
C TYR A 84 5.03 -26.78 6.05
#